data_AF-A0AA40ZT73-F1
#
_entry.id   AF-A0AA40ZT73-F1
#
_cell.length_a   1.000
_cell.length_b   1.000
_cell.length_c   1.000
_cell.angle_alpha   90.00
_cell.angle_beta   90.00
_cell.angle_gamma   90.00
#
_symmetry.space_group_name_H-M   'P 1'
#
loop_
_entity.id
_entity.type
_entity.pdbx_description
1 polymer ?
#
loop_
_entity_poly.entity_id
_entity_poly.type
_entity_poly.pdbx_seq_one_letter_code
_entity_poly.pdbx_strand_id
1 'polypeptide(L)' 'RLMSAADIYAILKRKNPAALKDCSCTSFSRLLAQLGRRVHTRYGNGYWVKKR' A
#
# COMPACT_ATOMS: atom_id res chain seq x y z
N ARG A 1 4.38 2.61 11.33
CA ARG A 1 5.15 3.50 10.43
C ARG A 1 4.21 4.00 9.34
N LEU A 2 4.30 5.28 8.96
CA LEU A 2 3.57 5.82 7.81
C LEU A 2 4.27 5.41 6.51
N MET A 3 3.53 4.86 5.57
CA MET A 3 4.05 4.37 4.28
C MET A 3 3.12 4.77 3.13
N SER A 4 3.68 5.03 1.95
CA SER A 4 2.87 5.25 0.75
C SER A 4 2.28 3.92 0.25
N ALA A 5 1.25 3.98 -0.60
CA ALA A 5 0.72 2.77 -1.25
C ALA A 5 1.79 2.03 -2.06
N ALA A 6 2.69 2.77 -2.72
CA ALA A 6 3.80 2.22 -3.48
C ALA A 6 4.81 1.49 -2.59
N ASP A 7 5.16 2.05 -1.42
CA ASP A 7 6.06 1.39 -0.48
C ASP A 7 5.46 0.08 0.03
N ILE A 8 4.16 0.08 0.35
CA ILE A 8 3.45 -1.10 0.82
C ILE A 8 3.42 -2.17 -0.28
N TYR A 9 3.10 -1.78 -1.51
CA TYR A 9 3.09 -2.66 -2.68
C TYR A 9 4.46 -3.29 -2.91
N ALA A 10 5.55 -2.50 -2.84
CA ALA A 10 6.91 -2.99 -3.02
C ALA A 10 7.30 -4.03 -1.94
N ILE A 11 6.95 -3.78 -0.67
CA ILE A 11 7.19 -4.72 0.42
C ILE A 11 6.37 -6.00 0.22
N LEU A 12 5.09 -5.88 -0.14
CA LEU A 12 4.22 -7.03 -0.35
C LEU A 12 4.72 -7.88 -1.51
N LYS A 13 5.13 -7.25 -2.62
CA LYS A 13 5.71 -7.93 -3.79
C LYS A 13 6.99 -8.69 -3.44
N ARG A 14 7.83 -8.13 -2.57
CA ARG A 14 9.06 -8.81 -2.11
C ARG A 14 8.77 -10.01 -1.20
N LYS A 15 7.75 -9.90 -0.34
CA LYS A 15 7.42 -10.95 0.64
C LYS A 15 6.53 -12.06 0.07
N ASN A 16 5.55 -11.69 -0.75
CA ASN A 16 4.59 -12.60 -1.34
C ASN A 16 4.10 -12.06 -2.70
N PRO A 17 4.87 -12.29 -3.78
CA PRO A 17 4.50 -11.83 -5.12
C PRO A 17 3.22 -12.49 -5.64
N ALA A 18 2.92 -13.72 -5.21
CA ALA A 18 1.71 -14.43 -5.63
C ALA A 18 0.42 -13.73 -5.17
N ALA A 19 0.43 -13.06 -4.01
CA ALA A 19 -0.71 -12.27 -3.54
C ALA A 19 -0.98 -11.01 -4.37
N LEU A 20 -0.03 -10.59 -5.21
CA LEU A 20 -0.17 -9.46 -6.13
C LEU A 20 -0.27 -9.91 -7.60
N LYS A 21 -0.46 -11.21 -7.85
CA LYS A 21 -0.66 -11.71 -9.21
C LYS A 21 -1.89 -11.00 -9.81
N ASP A 22 -1.72 -10.43 -10.99
CA ASP A 22 -2.74 -9.63 -11.71
C ASP A 22 -3.18 -8.32 -11.01
N CYS A 23 -2.51 -7.93 -9.92
CA CYS A 23 -2.78 -6.68 -9.21
C CYS A 23 -1.69 -5.65 -9.52
N SER A 24 -2.01 -4.66 -10.36
CA SER A 24 -1.10 -3.53 -10.61
C SER A 24 -0.97 -2.62 -9.38
N CYS A 25 0.11 -1.83 -9.30
CA CYS A 25 0.28 -0.83 -8.24
C CYS A 25 -0.90 0.17 -8.17
N THR A 26 -1.47 0.53 -9.33
CA THR A 26 -2.65 1.42 -9.41
C THR A 26 -3.90 0.74 -8.85
N SER A 27 -4.15 -0.51 -9.25
CA SER A 27 -5.27 -1.31 -8.74
C SER A 27 -5.16 -1.50 -7.22
N PHE A 28 -3.95 -1.83 -6.75
CA PHE A 28 -3.64 -1.94 -5.33
C PHE A 28 -3.87 -0.63 -4.58
N SER A 29 -3.45 0.50 -5.14
CA SER A 29 -3.62 1.81 -4.51
C SER A 29 -5.10 2.19 -4.35
N ARG A 30 -5.95 1.84 -5.33
CA ARG A 30 -7.40 2.02 -5.22
C ARG A 30 -8.02 1.11 -4.17
N LEU A 31 -7.64 -0.17 -4.17
CA LEU A 31 -8.10 -1.14 -3.17
C LEU A 31 -7.72 -0.70 -1.75
N LEU A 32 -6.48 -0.25 -1.56
CA LEU A 32 -5.98 0.21 -0.28
C LEU A 32 -6.70 1.47 0.20
N ALA A 33 -7.12 2.35 -0.71
CA ALA A 33 -7.93 3.52 -0.37
C ALA A 33 -9.35 3.15 0.09
N GLN A 34 -9.88 2.00 -0.34
CA GLN A 34 -11.18 1.48 0.09
C GLN A 34 -11.09 0.72 1.43
N LEU A 35 -10.02 -0.03 1.64
CA LEU A 35 -9.85 -0.89 2.83
C LEU A 35 -9.19 -0.17 4.01
N GLY A 36 -8.34 0.82 3.73
CA GLY A 36 -7.46 1.44 4.69
C GLY A 36 -7.89 2.83 5.11
N ARG A 37 -7.50 3.23 6.32
CA ARG A 37 -7.60 4.63 6.73
C ARG A 37 -6.49 5.44 6.07
N ARG A 38 -6.84 6.13 4.98
CA ARG A 38 -5.96 7.01 4.23
C ARG A 38 -5.66 8.28 5.02
N VAL A 39 -4.39 8.66 5.09
CA VAL A 39 -3.92 9.90 5.73
C VAL A 39 -3.35 10.81 4.65
N HIS A 40 -3.82 12.04 4.60
CA HIS A 40 -3.29 13.05 3.69
C HIS A 40 -2.09 13.75 4.35
N THR A 41 -0.97 13.85 3.63
CA THR A 41 0.25 14.51 4.10
C THR A 41 0.75 15.51 3.07
N ARG A 42 1.70 16.36 3.46
CA ARG A 42 2.40 17.28 2.53
C ARG A 42 3.08 16.60 1.34
N TYR A 43 3.33 15.28 1.43
CA TYR A 43 4.00 14.49 0.38
C TYR A 43 3.03 13.55 -0.34
N GLY A 44 1.72 13.71 -0.15
CA GLY A 44 0.69 12.86 -0.73
C GLY A 44 0.04 11.92 0.28
N ASN A 45 -0.51 10.80 -0.20
CA ASN A 45 -1.31 9.89 0.59
C ASN A 45 -0.44 8.82 1.28
N GLY A 46 -0.66 8.64 2.58
CA GLY A 46 0.01 7.63 3.39
C GLY A 46 -0.96 6.74 4.17
N TYR A 47 -0.45 5.61 4.63
CA TYR A 47 -1.19 4.60 5.41
C TYR A 47 -0.37 4.19 6.64
N TRP A 48 -1.05 4.05 7.78
CA TRP A 48 -0.42 3.58 9.01
C TRP A 48 -0.27 2.06 8.99
N VAL A 49 0.97 1.60 8.88
CA VAL A 49 1.31 0.16 8.91
C VAL A 49 1.88 -0.20 10.27
N LYS A 50 1.28 -1.18 10.95
CA LYS A 50 1.85 -1.77 12.18
C LYS A 50 3.04 -2.64 11.80
N LYS A 51 4.17 -2.48 12.50
CA LYS A 51 5.24 -3.48 12.45
C LYS A 51 4.79 -4.65 13.32
N ARG A 52 4.82 -5.87 12.76
CA ARG A 52 4.81 -7.10 13.55
C ARG A 52 6.25 -7.55 13.71
#